data_AF-A0AA39NCD0-F1
#
_entry.id   AF-A0AA39NCD0-F1
#
_cell.length_a   1.000
_cell.length_b   1.000
_cell.length_c   1.000
_cell.angle_alpha   90.00
_cell.angle_beta   90.00
_cell.angle_gamma   90.00
#
_symmetry.space_group_name_H-M   'P 1'
#
loop_
_entity.id
_entity.type
_entity.pdbx_description
1 polymer ?
#
loop_
_entity_poly.entity_id
_entity_poly.type
_entity_poly.pdbx_seq_one_letter_code
_entity_poly.pdbx_strand_id
1 'polypeptide(L)'
;MSIRVQVAAMQWYWLELVAGLDYMEIHQPVMNGKAQHDDTFGFNCLMGTFTLNLDVAEQHMKAGIPVYLVWPTEQFINQIILKAEKPIVLSVNETIPEPSFPIVFEGDPSQPKKFDAMHCFMKIFQTYRNPFLFSTASSSTTVSSAPSCLAPPSGSSGPICDTRGKTRASGPLSSKQPSQRKKIQSLQSTRDKFADLSGPYALLPIPMWSTANDSIDQNSERSQQREERVRRSQSEPNTNTSQDYNKGYAFPDLALLVFASVTRQSTYFRQWEHCRDGLIYRISSSTSNATPVHSQVWRELLTMPFKKESTKTTKAHDIMLEMMGTALQVSGTETILRVPLATQDQPFDIERGCYLVWELCELNFRLELLGLDAYLTRSAHTSTQDDADFRLQRQNTILKLFPEESIVPSTGSCGCSLASSVWQDRCAVLKAFRNIMQQWDVPLAVEAKGLLGPSGRKVSLKVEKALAAHYAQTFFDCFGRPPVLPRIRPSHQQI
;
A
#
# COMPACT_ATOMS: atom_id res chain seq x y z
N MET A 1 14.32 -2.57 5.41
CA MET A 1 15.06 -2.43 4.14
C MET A 1 14.46 -1.34 3.24
N SER A 2 13.14 -1.28 3.04
CA SER A 2 12.47 -0.33 2.13
C SER A 2 12.82 1.15 2.33
N ILE A 3 12.79 1.67 3.56
CA ILE A 3 13.03 3.11 3.79
C ILE A 3 14.47 3.53 3.52
N ARG A 4 15.46 2.67 3.81
CA ARG A 4 16.87 2.96 3.52
C ARG A 4 17.12 3.01 2.02
N VAL A 5 16.51 2.09 1.27
CA VAL A 5 16.60 2.09 -0.21
C VAL A 5 15.93 3.32 -0.78
N GLN A 6 14.74 3.69 -0.31
CA GLN A 6 14.04 4.90 -0.78
C GLN A 6 14.82 6.19 -0.45
N VAL A 7 15.40 6.30 0.76
CA VAL A 7 16.23 7.45 1.13
C VAL A 7 17.51 7.50 0.28
N ALA A 8 18.19 6.37 0.11
CA ALA A 8 19.38 6.30 -0.73
C ALA A 8 19.07 6.66 -2.19
N ALA A 9 17.93 6.19 -2.73
CA ALA A 9 17.47 6.54 -4.05
C ALA A 9 17.14 8.03 -4.18
N MET A 10 16.45 8.61 -3.20
CA MET A 10 16.17 10.04 -3.15
C MET A 10 17.47 10.85 -3.10
N GLN A 11 18.42 10.45 -2.25
CA GLN A 11 19.74 11.08 -2.17
C GLN A 11 20.49 10.99 -3.50
N TRP A 12 20.43 9.84 -4.16
CA TRP A 12 21.06 9.62 -5.45
C TRP A 12 20.46 10.52 -6.54
N TYR A 13 19.13 10.56 -6.68
CA TYR A 13 18.46 11.47 -7.63
C TYR A 13 18.73 12.94 -7.32
N TRP A 14 18.76 13.32 -6.04
CA TRP A 14 19.12 14.66 -5.63
C TRP A 14 20.53 15.04 -6.07
N LEU A 15 21.52 14.16 -5.83
CA LEU A 15 22.89 14.38 -6.24
C LEU A 15 23.04 14.43 -7.77
N GLU A 16 22.30 13.61 -8.51
CA GLU A 16 22.29 13.63 -9.98
C GLU A 16 21.70 14.94 -10.53
N LEU A 17 20.61 15.42 -9.93
CA LEU A 17 20.01 16.71 -10.29
C LEU A 17 20.94 17.89 -9.99
N VAL A 18 21.56 17.90 -8.80
CA VAL A 18 22.55 18.93 -8.43
C VAL A 18 23.74 18.89 -9.39
N ALA A 19 24.28 17.72 -9.69
CA ALA A 19 25.38 17.58 -10.65
C ALA A 19 24.98 18.06 -12.06
N GLY A 20 23.75 17.80 -12.49
CA GLY A 20 23.21 18.28 -13.76
C GLY A 20 23.08 19.81 -13.80
N LEU A 21 22.59 20.42 -12.72
CA LEU A 21 22.50 21.88 -12.57
C LEU A 21 23.90 22.52 -12.56
N ASP A 22 24.82 22.01 -11.74
CA ASP A 22 26.21 22.48 -11.69
C ASP A 22 26.88 22.37 -13.06
N TYR A 23 26.63 21.26 -13.77
CA TYR A 23 27.13 21.10 -15.13
C TYR A 23 26.60 22.17 -16.08
N MET A 24 25.29 22.44 -16.07
CA MET A 24 24.68 23.43 -16.97
C MET A 24 25.01 24.88 -16.63
N GLU A 25 25.08 25.22 -15.34
CA GLU A 25 25.25 26.60 -14.87
C GLU A 25 26.72 27.00 -14.73
N ILE A 26 27.60 26.05 -14.40
CA ILE A 26 28.99 26.34 -14.04
C ILE A 26 29.92 25.78 -15.10
N HIS A 27 29.92 24.47 -15.32
CA HIS A 27 30.97 23.83 -16.10
C HIS A 27 30.77 24.02 -17.61
N GLN A 28 29.56 23.82 -18.13
CA GLN A 28 29.27 23.90 -19.56
C GLN A 28 29.51 25.30 -20.17
N PRO A 29 29.19 26.42 -19.50
CA PRO A 29 29.55 27.75 -19.97
C PRO A 29 31.07 27.94 -20.10
N VAL A 30 31.85 27.41 -19.16
CA VAL A 30 33.32 27.46 -19.21
C VAL A 30 33.86 26.57 -20.33
N MET A 31 33.35 25.34 -20.49
CA MET A 31 33.70 24.44 -21.60
C MET A 31 33.48 25.10 -22.97
N ASN A 32 32.40 25.86 -23.12
CA ASN A 32 32.03 26.56 -24.34
C ASN A 32 32.74 27.91 -24.53
N GLY A 33 33.60 28.33 -23.59
CA GLY A 33 34.26 29.63 -23.62
C GLY A 33 33.33 30.83 -23.40
N LYS A 34 32.12 30.61 -22.85
CA LYS A 34 31.14 31.66 -22.54
C LYS A 34 31.36 32.30 -21.17
N ALA A 35 32.03 31.60 -20.26
CA ALA A 35 32.38 32.07 -18.92
C ALA A 35 33.86 31.80 -18.63
N GLN A 36 34.44 32.58 -17.71
CA GLN A 36 35.76 32.27 -17.16
C GLN A 36 35.64 31.31 -15.98
N HIS A 37 36.71 30.56 -15.74
CA HIS A 37 36.82 29.66 -14.59
C HIS A 37 36.84 30.45 -13.28
N ASP A 38 36.04 30.04 -12.30
CA ASP A 38 36.03 30.61 -10.96
C ASP A 38 36.84 29.71 -10.01
N ASP A 39 38.03 30.17 -9.63
CA ASP A 39 38.93 29.44 -8.73
C ASP A 39 38.41 29.32 -7.29
N THR A 40 37.34 30.05 -6.94
CA THR A 40 36.72 29.97 -5.61
C THR A 40 35.79 28.76 -5.48
N PHE A 41 35.42 28.12 -6.58
CA PHE A 41 34.55 26.96 -6.55
C PHE A 41 35.31 25.72 -6.03
N GLY A 42 34.74 25.04 -5.03
CA GLY A 42 35.39 23.91 -4.37
C GLY A 42 35.35 22.63 -5.23
N PHE A 43 36.29 22.46 -6.15
CA PHE A 43 36.37 21.26 -7.01
C PHE A 43 36.79 19.96 -6.30
N ASN A 44 37.10 20.03 -5.00
CA ASN A 44 37.53 18.89 -4.19
C ASN A 44 36.50 17.76 -4.06
N CYS A 45 35.25 18.00 -4.48
CA CYS A 45 34.15 17.05 -4.41
C CYS A 45 33.81 16.40 -5.77
N LEU A 46 34.54 16.72 -6.85
CA LEU A 46 34.28 16.16 -8.17
C LEU A 46 34.99 14.81 -8.35
N MET A 47 34.23 13.80 -8.81
CA MET A 47 34.78 12.47 -9.11
C MET A 47 35.67 12.46 -10.36
N GLY A 48 35.45 13.40 -11.28
CA GLY A 48 36.17 13.50 -12.54
C GLY A 48 35.65 12.57 -13.64
N THR A 49 36.38 12.51 -14.76
CA THR A 49 36.02 11.66 -15.92
C THR A 49 37.22 10.87 -16.44
N PHE A 50 36.99 9.62 -16.84
CA PHE A 50 37.95 8.82 -17.60
C PHE A 50 37.56 8.88 -19.07
N THR A 51 38.49 9.25 -19.94
CA THR A 51 38.19 9.39 -21.38
C THR A 51 39.37 8.96 -22.24
N LEU A 52 39.09 8.47 -23.43
CA LEU A 52 40.06 8.24 -24.51
C LEU A 52 40.10 9.42 -25.50
N ASN A 53 39.14 10.36 -25.38
CA ASN A 53 38.95 11.47 -26.30
C ASN A 53 39.63 12.75 -25.77
N LEU A 54 40.58 13.27 -26.54
CA LEU A 54 41.35 14.49 -26.22
C LEU A 54 40.47 15.74 -26.13
N ASP A 55 39.45 15.87 -26.97
CA ASP A 55 38.55 17.03 -26.94
C ASP A 55 37.77 17.07 -25.63
N VAL A 56 37.29 15.90 -25.17
CA VAL A 56 36.61 15.75 -23.88
C VAL A 56 37.56 16.09 -22.74
N ALA A 57 38.81 15.62 -22.82
CA ALA A 57 39.82 15.91 -21.81
C ALA A 57 40.14 17.41 -21.73
N GLU A 58 40.33 18.07 -22.86
CA GLU A 58 40.59 19.50 -22.92
C GLU A 58 39.41 20.30 -22.37
N GLN A 59 38.17 19.94 -22.74
CA GLN A 59 36.96 20.60 -22.21
C GLN A 59 36.83 20.45 -20.70
N HIS A 60 37.02 19.24 -20.16
CA HIS A 60 36.92 18.99 -18.72
C HIS A 60 38.04 19.69 -17.94
N MET A 61 39.26 19.69 -18.47
CA MET A 61 40.38 20.43 -17.90
C MET A 61 40.10 21.94 -17.87
N LYS A 62 39.55 22.52 -18.95
CA LYS A 62 39.14 23.93 -18.99
C LYS A 62 38.07 24.25 -17.95
N ALA A 63 37.17 23.31 -17.68
CA ALA A 63 36.07 23.48 -16.74
C ALA A 63 36.41 23.17 -15.27
N GLY A 64 37.68 22.92 -14.95
CA GLY A 64 38.11 22.57 -13.59
C GLY A 64 37.70 21.17 -13.14
N ILE A 65 37.22 20.32 -14.04
CA ILE A 65 36.81 18.95 -13.73
C ILE A 65 38.02 18.02 -13.85
N PRO A 66 38.35 17.22 -12.82
CA PRO A 66 39.44 16.25 -12.91
C PRO A 66 39.24 15.32 -14.10
N VAL A 67 40.28 15.14 -14.92
CA VAL A 67 40.22 14.26 -16.10
C VAL A 67 41.41 13.31 -16.11
N TYR A 68 41.10 12.06 -16.42
CA TYR A 68 42.04 10.96 -16.51
C TYR A 68 42.01 10.44 -17.94
N LEU A 69 42.95 10.93 -18.77
CA LEU A 69 43.10 10.45 -20.14
C LEU A 69 43.69 9.03 -20.11
N VAL A 70 42.91 8.08 -20.59
CA VAL A 70 43.33 6.68 -20.70
C VAL A 70 43.90 6.50 -22.10
N TRP A 71 45.13 5.98 -22.23
CA TRP A 71 45.73 5.70 -23.53
C TRP A 71 46.61 4.45 -23.50
N PRO A 72 46.70 3.70 -24.63
CA PRO A 72 47.65 2.62 -24.76
C PRO A 72 49.08 3.13 -24.59
N THR A 73 49.92 2.39 -23.87
CA THR A 73 51.30 2.79 -23.56
C THR A 73 52.13 2.98 -24.83
N GLU A 74 51.82 2.24 -25.90
CA GLU A 74 52.50 2.32 -27.19
C GLU A 74 52.26 3.65 -27.91
N GLN A 75 51.22 4.39 -27.54
CA GLN A 75 50.89 5.70 -28.12
C GLN A 75 51.62 6.86 -27.42
N PHE A 76 52.27 6.61 -26.27
CA PHE A 76 53.11 7.57 -25.58
C PHE A 76 54.52 7.67 -26.21
N ILE A 77 54.58 7.86 -27.53
CA ILE A 77 55.85 8.06 -28.25
C ILE A 77 56.19 9.55 -28.19
N ASN A 78 57.40 9.90 -27.73
CA ASN A 78 57.93 11.27 -27.65
C ASN A 78 57.24 12.22 -26.64
N GLN A 79 56.58 11.70 -25.60
CA GLN A 79 56.10 12.54 -24.50
C GLN A 79 57.09 12.56 -23.31
N ILE A 80 57.22 13.72 -22.67
CA ILE A 80 58.02 13.86 -21.45
C ILE A 80 57.19 13.33 -20.28
N ILE A 81 57.52 12.12 -19.82
CA ILE A 81 56.92 11.54 -18.62
C ILE A 81 57.56 12.19 -17.40
N LEU A 82 56.85 13.12 -16.77
CA LEU A 82 57.35 13.83 -15.58
C LEU A 82 57.48 12.91 -14.37
N LYS A 83 56.55 11.96 -14.22
CA LYS A 83 56.51 11.02 -13.12
C LYS A 83 55.77 9.76 -13.55
N ALA A 84 56.43 8.61 -13.43
CA ALA A 84 55.78 7.31 -13.56
C ALA A 84 55.46 6.80 -12.15
N GLU A 85 54.18 6.71 -11.84
CA GLU A 85 53.70 6.07 -10.61
C GLU A 85 53.53 4.58 -10.89
N LYS A 86 53.98 3.72 -9.96
CA LYS A 86 53.57 2.31 -10.02
C LYS A 86 52.09 2.27 -9.67
N PRO A 87 51.24 1.62 -10.49
CA PRO A 87 49.84 1.47 -10.12
C PRO A 87 49.78 0.84 -8.74
N ILE A 88 48.94 1.39 -7.85
CA ILE A 88 48.56 0.67 -6.65
C ILE A 88 47.81 -0.55 -7.16
N VAL A 89 48.49 -1.70 -7.18
CA VAL A 89 47.86 -2.97 -7.45
C VAL A 89 47.01 -3.27 -6.24
N LEU A 90 45.79 -2.74 -6.25
CA LEU A 90 44.74 -3.29 -5.43
C LEU A 90 44.64 -4.75 -5.87
N SER A 91 44.76 -5.70 -4.94
CA SER A 91 44.32 -7.08 -5.21
C SER A 91 42.82 -7.02 -5.47
N VAL A 92 42.46 -6.68 -6.70
CA VAL A 92 41.09 -6.78 -7.17
C VAL A 92 40.87 -8.27 -7.29
N ASN A 93 40.03 -8.80 -6.41
CA ASN A 93 39.58 -10.18 -6.50
C ASN A 93 38.97 -10.32 -7.90
N GLU A 94 39.62 -11.05 -8.81
CA GLU A 94 39.13 -11.22 -10.19
C GLU A 94 37.78 -11.93 -10.24
N THR A 95 37.42 -12.61 -9.15
CA THR A 95 36.05 -13.04 -8.89
C THR A 95 35.19 -11.81 -8.68
N ILE A 96 34.45 -11.43 -9.72
CA ILE A 96 33.31 -10.53 -9.62
C ILE A 96 32.46 -11.05 -8.46
N PRO A 97 32.34 -10.32 -7.34
CA PRO A 97 31.50 -10.78 -6.26
C PRO A 97 30.09 -10.94 -6.80
N GLU A 98 29.47 -12.08 -6.49
CA GLU A 98 28.06 -12.30 -6.83
C GLU A 98 27.28 -11.09 -6.26
N PRO A 99 26.58 -10.34 -7.12
CA PRO A 99 26.03 -9.06 -6.70
C PRO A 99 25.00 -9.33 -5.61
N SER A 100 25.11 -8.62 -4.49
CA SER A 100 24.17 -8.72 -3.38
C SER A 100 22.76 -8.22 -3.72
N PHE A 101 22.60 -7.65 -4.92
CA PHE A 101 21.36 -7.13 -5.47
C PHE A 101 21.16 -7.67 -6.89
N PRO A 102 19.89 -7.83 -7.34
CA PRO A 102 19.61 -8.27 -8.69
C PRO A 102 20.14 -7.27 -9.71
N ILE A 103 20.56 -7.79 -10.87
CA ILE A 103 20.95 -6.96 -12.02
C ILE A 103 19.70 -6.20 -12.48
N VAL A 104 19.72 -4.88 -12.35
CA VAL A 104 18.59 -4.00 -12.72
C VAL A 104 18.57 -3.71 -14.21
N PHE A 105 19.74 -3.63 -14.84
CA PHE A 105 19.89 -3.37 -16.27
C PHE A 105 21.15 -4.08 -16.79
N GLU A 106 21.01 -4.77 -17.91
CA GLU A 106 22.11 -5.36 -18.66
C GLU A 106 22.10 -4.77 -20.07
N GLY A 107 23.18 -4.09 -20.45
CA GLY A 107 23.29 -3.42 -21.73
C GLY A 107 24.34 -2.33 -21.75
N ASP A 108 24.43 -1.63 -22.89
CA ASP A 108 25.37 -0.54 -23.08
C ASP A 108 25.00 0.66 -22.14
N PRO A 109 25.96 1.22 -21.38
CA PRO A 109 25.70 2.27 -20.41
C PRO A 109 25.24 3.59 -21.03
N SER A 110 25.37 3.79 -22.34
CA SER A 110 24.83 4.95 -23.06
C SER A 110 23.33 4.84 -23.35
N GLN A 111 22.74 3.65 -23.20
CA GLN A 111 21.32 3.47 -23.50
C GLN A 111 20.42 4.17 -22.47
N PRO A 112 19.45 4.99 -22.89
CA PRO A 112 18.52 5.66 -21.98
C PRO A 112 17.63 4.67 -21.22
N LYS A 113 17.42 3.46 -21.75
CA LYS A 113 16.66 2.36 -21.12
C LYS A 113 17.16 2.01 -19.72
N LYS A 114 18.44 2.28 -19.39
CA LYS A 114 18.96 2.06 -18.03
C LYS A 114 18.21 2.89 -16.99
N PHE A 115 17.82 4.12 -17.32
CA PHE A 115 17.11 5.00 -16.41
C PHE A 115 15.68 4.50 -16.17
N ASP A 116 15.02 4.02 -17.22
CA ASP A 116 13.71 3.39 -17.11
C ASP A 116 13.78 2.13 -16.22
N ALA A 117 14.79 1.28 -16.43
CA ALA A 117 15.00 0.07 -15.64
C ALA A 117 15.28 0.39 -14.15
N MET A 118 16.14 1.37 -13.87
CA MET A 118 16.43 1.87 -12.52
C MET A 118 15.17 2.42 -11.86
N HIS A 119 14.39 3.23 -12.58
CA HIS A 119 13.14 3.79 -12.07
C HIS A 119 12.09 2.71 -11.82
N CYS A 120 11.93 1.73 -12.72
CA CYS A 120 11.06 0.57 -12.53
C CYS A 120 11.47 -0.25 -11.29
N PHE A 121 12.77 -0.53 -11.13
CA PHE A 121 13.28 -1.23 -9.95
C PHE A 121 13.04 -0.44 -8.66
N MET A 122 13.23 0.88 -8.66
CA MET A 122 12.89 1.72 -7.52
C MET A 122 11.40 1.70 -7.19
N LYS A 123 10.54 1.65 -8.21
CA LYS A 123 9.10 1.50 -8.04
C LYS A 123 8.68 0.19 -7.39
N ILE A 124 9.49 -0.88 -7.46
CA ILE A 124 9.22 -2.12 -6.71
C ILE A 124 9.13 -1.83 -5.21
N PHE A 125 9.98 -0.95 -4.68
CA PHE A 125 9.94 -0.53 -3.28
C PHE A 125 8.80 0.43 -2.95
N GLN A 126 8.12 0.96 -3.96
CA GLN A 126 6.93 1.80 -3.86
C GLN A 126 5.65 1.02 -4.20
N THR A 127 5.75 -0.28 -4.50
CA THR A 127 4.56 -1.12 -4.70
C THR A 127 3.75 -1.21 -3.43
N TYR A 128 2.44 -1.17 -3.60
CA TYR A 128 1.50 -1.36 -2.51
C TYR A 128 1.18 -2.84 -2.51
N ARG A 129 1.45 -3.51 -1.39
CA ARG A 129 1.03 -4.89 -1.27
C ARG A 129 -0.49 -4.90 -1.26
N ASN A 130 -1.08 -5.66 -2.17
CA ASN A 130 -2.52 -5.83 -2.20
C ASN A 130 -2.93 -6.71 -1.00
N PRO A 131 -3.65 -6.18 0.00
CA PRO A 131 -4.01 -6.95 1.19
C PRO A 131 -4.98 -8.09 0.85
N PHE A 132 -5.72 -7.98 -0.26
CA PHE A 132 -6.68 -8.99 -0.71
C PHE A 132 -6.01 -10.14 -1.50
N LEU A 133 -4.73 -10.02 -1.86
CA LEU A 133 -3.98 -11.10 -2.52
C LEU A 133 -3.23 -11.92 -1.47
N PHE A 134 -3.85 -13.01 -1.04
CA PHE A 134 -3.19 -14.01 -0.22
C PHE A 134 -2.38 -14.94 -1.11
N SER A 135 -1.07 -15.02 -0.86
CA SER A 135 -0.26 -16.09 -1.43
C SER A 135 -0.54 -17.35 -0.60
N THR A 136 -0.99 -18.44 -1.24
CA THR A 136 -0.85 -19.77 -0.68
C THR A 136 0.64 -19.99 -0.49
N ALA A 137 1.14 -19.73 0.71
CA ALA A 137 2.54 -19.93 1.06
C ALA A 137 2.88 -21.41 0.88
N SER A 138 3.39 -21.77 -0.30
CA SER A 138 4.30 -22.89 -0.41
C SER A 138 5.61 -22.37 0.17
N SER A 139 5.88 -22.72 1.42
CA SER A 139 7.11 -22.39 2.10
C SER A 139 8.30 -23.02 1.38
N SER A 140 8.88 -22.32 0.40
CA SER A 140 10.23 -22.58 -0.09
C SER A 140 11.13 -21.46 0.40
N THR A 141 11.36 -21.41 1.72
CA THR A 141 12.47 -20.65 2.27
C THR A 141 13.66 -21.58 2.30
N THR A 142 14.50 -21.51 1.26
CA THR A 142 15.87 -22.02 1.31
C THR A 142 16.60 -21.23 2.38
N VAL A 143 16.81 -21.86 3.53
CA VAL A 143 17.56 -21.32 4.65
C VAL A 143 19.03 -21.27 4.24
N SER A 144 19.56 -20.06 4.01
CA SER A 144 21.01 -19.88 3.87
C SER A 144 21.62 -19.98 5.27
N SER A 145 22.60 -20.88 5.38
CA SER A 145 23.30 -21.34 6.57
C SER A 145 24.00 -20.21 7.35
N ALA A 146 23.71 -20.12 8.65
CA ALA A 146 24.52 -19.38 9.63
C ALA A 146 25.47 -20.34 10.36
N PRO A 147 26.69 -19.90 10.76
CA PRO A 147 27.68 -20.78 11.37
C PRO A 147 27.40 -21.04 12.85
N SER A 148 27.64 -22.29 13.23
CA SER A 148 27.58 -22.85 14.57
C SER A 148 28.43 -22.08 15.58
N CYS A 149 27.83 -21.65 16.69
CA CYS A 149 28.56 -21.25 17.89
C CYS A 149 28.04 -22.03 19.10
N LEU A 150 29.01 -22.57 19.84
CA LEU A 150 28.94 -23.56 20.90
C LEU A 150 28.20 -23.05 22.15
N ALA A 151 27.44 -23.95 22.78
CA ALA A 151 26.87 -23.78 24.12
C ALA A 151 27.95 -23.87 25.22
N PRO A 152 27.62 -23.38 26.43
CA PRO A 152 27.97 -24.12 27.63
C PRO A 152 26.76 -24.44 28.53
N PRO A 153 26.87 -25.46 29.40
CA PRO A 153 25.73 -26.08 30.08
C PRO A 153 25.52 -25.54 31.50
N SER A 154 24.27 -25.47 31.93
CA SER A 154 23.80 -25.49 33.33
C SER A 154 22.26 -25.58 33.27
N GLY A 155 21.52 -26.56 33.77
CA GLY A 155 21.79 -27.47 34.89
C GLY A 155 20.99 -27.01 36.12
N SER A 156 19.65 -27.13 36.14
CA SER A 156 18.86 -27.15 37.38
C SER A 156 17.40 -27.60 37.16
N SER A 157 17.17 -28.88 37.41
CA SER A 157 16.13 -29.47 38.27
C SER A 157 14.80 -28.71 38.53
N GLY A 158 13.73 -29.17 37.89
CA GLY A 158 12.36 -29.44 38.41
C GLY A 158 11.54 -28.34 39.16
N PRO A 159 10.28 -28.63 39.58
CA PRO A 159 9.55 -29.88 39.45
C PRO A 159 8.19 -29.78 38.73
N ILE A 160 7.81 -30.96 38.25
CA ILE A 160 6.49 -31.48 37.95
C ILE A 160 5.54 -31.24 39.14
N CYS A 161 4.30 -30.83 38.89
CA CYS A 161 3.25 -30.99 39.87
C CYS A 161 2.01 -31.60 39.22
N ASP A 162 1.72 -32.79 39.72
CA ASP A 162 0.69 -33.71 39.35
C ASP A 162 -0.73 -33.24 39.70
N THR A 163 -1.64 -33.90 38.98
CA THR A 163 -3.07 -34.08 39.23
C THR A 163 -3.50 -34.05 40.69
N ARG A 164 -4.62 -33.37 40.97
CA ARG A 164 -5.47 -33.72 42.12
C ARG A 164 -6.94 -33.64 41.76
N GLY A 165 -7.52 -34.82 41.56
CA GLY A 165 -8.96 -35.01 41.53
C GLY A 165 -9.61 -34.73 42.88
N LYS A 166 -10.86 -34.26 42.84
CA LYS A 166 -11.81 -34.41 43.94
C LYS A 166 -13.14 -34.91 43.40
N THR A 167 -13.47 -36.09 43.89
CA THR A 167 -14.67 -36.88 43.68
C THR A 167 -15.87 -36.32 44.43
N ARG A 168 -17.03 -36.40 43.76
CA ARG A 168 -18.40 -36.69 44.23
C ARG A 168 -18.97 -35.97 45.47
N ALA A 169 -20.10 -35.31 45.23
CA ALA A 169 -21.29 -35.51 46.04
C ALA A 169 -22.54 -35.49 45.13
N SER A 170 -23.31 -36.57 45.22
CA SER A 170 -24.54 -36.85 44.49
C SER A 170 -25.76 -36.57 45.38
N GLY A 171 -26.79 -35.93 44.83
CA GLY A 171 -28.12 -35.78 45.45
C GLY A 171 -28.98 -34.74 44.71
N PRO A 172 -30.31 -34.75 44.86
CA PRO A 172 -31.17 -35.58 44.01
C PRO A 172 -32.06 -34.77 43.04
N LEU A 173 -32.71 -35.52 42.14
CA LEU A 173 -33.67 -35.09 41.12
C LEU A 173 -34.70 -34.07 41.65
N SER A 174 -34.86 -32.97 40.91
CA SER A 174 -36.08 -32.18 40.91
C SER A 174 -36.48 -31.88 39.47
N SER A 175 -37.63 -32.42 39.09
CA SER A 175 -38.30 -32.21 37.81
C SER A 175 -38.56 -30.73 37.58
N LYS A 176 -38.03 -30.16 36.50
CA LYS A 176 -38.49 -28.88 35.97
C LYS A 176 -38.80 -29.00 34.49
N GLN A 177 -40.06 -28.68 34.18
CA GLN A 177 -40.66 -28.54 32.86
C GLN A 177 -39.76 -27.75 31.89
N PRO A 178 -39.88 -28.01 30.58
CA PRO A 178 -39.27 -27.15 29.57
C PRO A 178 -40.03 -25.83 29.52
N SER A 179 -39.54 -24.83 30.27
CA SER A 179 -39.91 -23.44 30.04
C SER A 179 -39.32 -23.04 28.69
N GLN A 180 -40.19 -22.98 27.67
CA GLN A 180 -39.92 -22.29 26.42
C GLN A 180 -39.69 -20.80 26.71
N ARG A 181 -38.48 -20.46 27.15
CA ARG A 181 -37.98 -19.10 27.08
C ARG A 181 -37.73 -18.82 25.60
N LYS A 182 -38.75 -18.30 24.92
CA LYS A 182 -38.57 -17.54 23.69
C LYS A 182 -37.48 -16.53 23.97
N LYS A 183 -36.28 -16.83 23.45
CA LYS A 183 -35.17 -15.89 23.37
C LYS A 183 -35.68 -14.81 22.42
N ILE A 184 -36.33 -13.80 22.97
CA ILE A 184 -36.46 -12.50 22.32
C ILE A 184 -35.02 -12.01 22.22
N GLN A 185 -34.31 -12.49 21.20
CA GLN A 185 -33.18 -11.75 20.65
C GLN A 185 -33.78 -10.38 20.35
N SER A 186 -33.29 -9.38 21.06
CA SER A 186 -33.60 -8.01 20.70
C SER A 186 -33.32 -7.88 19.21
N LEU A 187 -34.35 -7.52 18.47
CA LEU A 187 -34.26 -7.05 17.09
C LEU A 187 -33.41 -5.77 17.12
N GLN A 188 -32.10 -5.90 17.32
CA GLN A 188 -31.17 -4.98 16.69
C GLN A 188 -31.36 -5.25 15.21
N SER A 189 -32.26 -4.48 14.61
CA SER A 189 -32.49 -4.43 13.17
C SER A 189 -31.13 -4.53 12.50
N THR A 190 -30.87 -5.68 11.86
CA THR A 190 -29.60 -5.92 11.19
C THR A 190 -29.58 -4.91 10.06
N ARG A 191 -28.78 -3.85 10.24
CA ARG A 191 -28.72 -2.74 9.30
C ARG A 191 -28.49 -3.29 7.90
N ASP A 192 -29.25 -2.76 6.95
CA ASP A 192 -29.02 -3.01 5.55
C ASP A 192 -27.62 -2.48 5.16
N LYS A 193 -26.73 -3.39 4.76
CA LYS A 193 -25.35 -3.07 4.36
C LYS A 193 -25.28 -2.42 2.98
N PHE A 194 -26.36 -2.53 2.19
CA PHE A 194 -26.45 -1.94 0.86
C PHE A 194 -26.90 -0.48 0.93
N ALA A 195 -27.72 -0.15 1.94
CA ALA A 195 -28.21 1.19 2.18
C ALA A 195 -27.10 2.20 2.49
N ASP A 196 -27.29 3.42 2.00
CA ASP A 196 -26.35 4.53 2.15
C ASP A 196 -26.11 4.92 3.62
N LEU A 197 -25.00 5.63 3.87
CA LEU A 197 -24.67 6.20 5.18
C LEU A 197 -25.65 7.32 5.54
N SER A 198 -26.03 7.40 6.81
CA SER A 198 -26.88 8.48 7.34
C SER A 198 -26.38 8.91 8.71
N GLY A 199 -26.64 10.17 9.08
CA GLY A 199 -26.20 10.75 10.36
C GLY A 199 -25.27 11.97 10.18
N PRO A 200 -24.78 12.55 11.28
CA PRO A 200 -24.04 13.82 11.27
C PRO A 200 -22.67 13.72 10.60
N TYR A 201 -22.07 12.53 10.60
CA TYR A 201 -20.78 12.26 9.94
C TYR A 201 -20.94 11.63 8.55
N ALA A 202 -22.18 11.48 8.05
CA ALA A 202 -22.43 10.87 6.75
C ALA A 202 -22.09 11.85 5.62
N LEU A 203 -21.38 11.35 4.61
CA LEU A 203 -20.93 12.15 3.48
C LEU A 203 -21.89 12.05 2.30
N LEU A 204 -21.93 13.13 1.51
CA LEU A 204 -22.71 13.15 0.29
C LEU A 204 -22.15 12.11 -0.72
N PRO A 205 -23.00 11.20 -1.23
CA PRO A 205 -22.60 10.31 -2.32
C PRO A 205 -22.37 11.11 -3.60
N ILE A 206 -21.54 10.57 -4.49
CA ILE A 206 -21.51 11.03 -5.88
C ILE A 206 -22.88 10.68 -6.50
N PRO A 207 -23.61 11.64 -7.10
CA PRO A 207 -25.00 11.42 -7.51
C PRO A 207 -25.24 10.21 -8.41
N MET A 208 -24.29 9.91 -9.31
CA MET A 208 -24.42 8.77 -10.23
C MET A 208 -24.06 7.43 -9.58
N TRP A 209 -23.41 7.45 -8.40
CA TRP A 209 -22.94 6.27 -7.67
C TRP A 209 -23.85 5.92 -6.48
N SER A 210 -24.70 6.84 -6.03
CA SER A 210 -25.54 6.68 -4.83
C SER A 210 -26.39 5.40 -4.81
N THR A 211 -26.85 4.95 -5.99
CA THR A 211 -27.71 3.77 -6.14
C THR A 211 -26.94 2.50 -6.51
N ALA A 212 -25.62 2.54 -6.63
CA ALA A 212 -24.84 1.40 -7.14
C ALA A 212 -24.92 0.20 -6.18
N ASN A 213 -24.77 0.41 -4.87
CA ASN A 213 -24.87 -0.66 -3.88
C ASN A 213 -26.31 -1.20 -3.76
N ASP A 214 -27.31 -0.32 -3.77
CA ASP A 214 -28.73 -0.73 -3.72
C ASP A 214 -29.15 -1.56 -4.94
N SER A 215 -28.45 -1.37 -6.08
CA SER A 215 -28.74 -2.08 -7.33
C SER A 215 -28.05 -3.43 -7.48
N ILE A 216 -27.27 -3.87 -6.49
CA ILE A 216 -26.56 -5.15 -6.54
C ILE A 216 -27.55 -6.31 -6.56
N ASP A 217 -27.48 -7.13 -7.59
CA ASP A 217 -28.13 -8.43 -7.66
C ASP A 217 -27.34 -9.44 -6.82
N GLN A 218 -27.86 -9.73 -5.63
CA GLN A 218 -27.27 -10.69 -4.70
C GLN A 218 -27.37 -12.14 -5.22
N ASN A 219 -28.30 -12.40 -6.14
CA ASN A 219 -28.56 -13.72 -6.69
C ASN A 219 -27.95 -13.92 -8.07
N SER A 220 -27.01 -13.07 -8.48
CA SER A 220 -26.30 -13.22 -9.75
C SER A 220 -25.67 -14.61 -9.88
N GLU A 221 -25.56 -15.13 -11.10
CA GLU A 221 -24.95 -16.43 -11.33
C GLU A 221 -23.53 -16.52 -10.73
N ARG A 222 -22.72 -15.45 -10.87
CA ARG A 222 -21.38 -15.38 -10.30
C ARG A 222 -21.39 -15.37 -8.77
N SER A 223 -22.35 -14.68 -8.15
CA SER A 223 -22.51 -14.69 -6.70
C SER A 223 -22.91 -16.07 -6.18
N GLN A 224 -23.82 -16.77 -6.85
CA GLN A 224 -24.17 -18.15 -6.52
C GLN A 224 -22.99 -19.10 -6.70
N GLN A 225 -22.23 -18.96 -7.78
CA GLN A 225 -21.01 -19.76 -8.02
C GLN A 225 -19.95 -19.53 -6.93
N ARG A 226 -19.74 -18.28 -6.49
CA ARG A 226 -18.87 -17.96 -5.35
C ARG A 226 -19.34 -18.67 -4.08
N GLU A 227 -20.62 -18.55 -3.74
CA GLU A 227 -21.18 -19.16 -2.53
C GLU A 227 -21.08 -20.69 -2.56
N GLU A 228 -21.31 -21.30 -3.72
CA GLU A 228 -21.15 -22.74 -3.91
C GLU A 228 -19.69 -23.17 -3.76
N ARG A 229 -18.72 -22.41 -4.29
CA ARG A 229 -17.29 -22.67 -4.05
C ARG A 229 -16.96 -22.60 -2.57
N VAL A 230 -17.44 -21.58 -1.86
CA VAL A 230 -17.24 -21.45 -0.41
C VAL A 230 -17.86 -22.62 0.36
N ARG A 231 -19.07 -23.05 0.00
CA ARG A 231 -19.75 -24.20 0.62
C ARG A 231 -18.98 -25.49 0.40
N ARG A 232 -18.45 -25.72 -0.81
CA ARG A 232 -17.60 -26.88 -1.11
C ARG A 232 -16.32 -26.88 -0.30
N SER A 233 -15.59 -25.76 -0.24
CA SER A 233 -14.38 -25.63 0.57
C SER A 233 -14.62 -25.88 2.06
N GLN A 234 -15.80 -25.52 2.60
CA GLN A 234 -16.15 -25.77 4.00
C GLN A 234 -16.49 -27.24 4.30
N SER A 235 -16.86 -28.01 3.26
CA SER A 235 -17.24 -29.42 3.41
C SER A 235 -16.05 -30.39 3.39
N GLU A 236 -14.86 -29.93 3.01
CA GLU A 236 -13.64 -30.76 3.00
C GLU A 236 -13.00 -30.80 4.41
N PRO A 237 -12.95 -31.97 5.07
CA PRO A 237 -12.59 -32.07 6.50
C PRO A 237 -11.10 -31.91 6.82
N ASN A 238 -10.22 -31.60 5.85
CA ASN A 238 -8.76 -31.63 6.04
C ASN A 238 -8.01 -30.31 5.76
N THR A 239 -8.71 -29.22 5.43
CA THR A 239 -8.09 -27.89 5.30
C THR A 239 -8.57 -26.97 6.41
N ASN A 240 -7.85 -26.94 7.53
CA ASN A 240 -8.04 -25.96 8.62
C ASN A 240 -7.74 -24.51 8.21
N THR A 241 -7.41 -24.24 6.94
CA THR A 241 -7.43 -22.91 6.37
C THR A 241 -8.89 -22.49 6.19
N SER A 242 -9.50 -21.96 7.26
CA SER A 242 -10.80 -21.32 7.21
C SER A 242 -10.76 -20.23 6.15
N GLN A 243 -11.22 -20.57 4.94
CA GLN A 243 -11.11 -19.76 3.73
C GLN A 243 -12.16 -18.63 3.74
N ASP A 244 -12.35 -17.96 4.89
CA ASP A 244 -13.24 -16.81 5.10
C ASP A 244 -12.64 -15.50 4.52
N TYR A 245 -11.68 -15.63 3.60
CA TYR A 245 -10.73 -14.61 3.12
C TYR A 245 -11.35 -13.39 2.42
N ASN A 246 -12.67 -13.37 2.18
CA ASN A 246 -13.31 -12.33 1.38
C ASN A 246 -14.21 -11.35 2.15
N LYS A 247 -14.36 -11.51 3.48
CA LYS A 247 -15.29 -10.65 4.25
C LYS A 247 -14.62 -9.53 5.05
N GLY A 248 -13.30 -9.47 5.06
CA GLY A 248 -12.55 -8.46 5.81
C GLY A 248 -12.51 -7.09 5.13
N TYR A 249 -12.07 -6.09 5.88
CA TYR A 249 -11.78 -4.75 5.40
C TYR A 249 -10.33 -4.37 5.72
N ALA A 250 -9.65 -3.70 4.79
CA ALA A 250 -8.29 -3.22 5.01
C ALA A 250 -8.21 -2.07 6.03
N PHE A 251 -9.28 -1.28 6.11
CA PHE A 251 -9.56 -0.27 7.15
C PHE A 251 -10.95 -0.51 7.75
N PRO A 252 -11.30 0.10 8.89
CA PRO A 252 -12.63 -0.10 9.49
C PRO A 252 -13.76 0.17 8.50
N ASP A 253 -14.81 -0.66 8.56
CA ASP A 253 -16.08 -0.36 7.89
C ASP A 253 -16.64 0.94 8.45
N LEU A 254 -16.98 1.87 7.56
CA LEU A 254 -17.55 3.19 7.85
C LEU A 254 -18.80 3.07 8.72
N ALA A 255 -19.55 1.98 8.56
CA ALA A 255 -20.71 1.68 9.38
C ALA A 255 -20.40 1.67 10.88
N LEU A 256 -19.21 1.19 11.24
CA LEU A 256 -18.75 1.10 12.63
C LEU A 256 -18.62 2.49 13.25
N LEU A 257 -18.14 3.47 12.48
CA LEU A 257 -17.96 4.83 12.94
C LEU A 257 -19.28 5.60 12.89
N VAL A 258 -20.00 5.59 11.76
CA VAL A 258 -21.14 6.48 11.54
C VAL A 258 -22.38 6.07 12.35
N PHE A 259 -22.63 4.77 12.56
CA PHE A 259 -23.85 4.31 13.26
C PHE A 259 -23.63 3.96 14.73
N ALA A 260 -22.43 4.20 15.26
CA ALA A 260 -22.19 4.08 16.69
C ALA A 260 -23.00 5.12 17.48
N SER A 261 -23.25 4.87 18.76
CA SER A 261 -23.80 5.89 19.65
C SER A 261 -22.85 7.08 19.76
N VAL A 262 -23.35 8.29 20.03
CA VAL A 262 -22.53 9.53 20.09
C VAL A 262 -21.26 9.36 20.95
N THR A 263 -21.38 8.75 22.13
CA THR A 263 -20.22 8.47 23.01
C THR A 263 -19.21 7.51 22.36
N ARG A 264 -19.69 6.49 21.65
CA ARG A 264 -18.84 5.53 20.95
C ARG A 264 -18.22 6.13 19.68
N GLN A 265 -18.95 6.96 18.94
CA GLN A 265 -18.44 7.71 17.79
C GLN A 265 -17.21 8.50 18.18
N SER A 266 -17.29 9.27 19.27
CA SER A 266 -16.15 10.06 19.76
C SER A 266 -14.95 9.20 20.12
N THR A 267 -15.18 8.03 20.72
CA THR A 267 -14.10 7.08 21.05
C THR A 267 -13.48 6.52 19.77
N TYR A 268 -14.31 6.09 18.81
CA TYR A 268 -13.85 5.51 17.55
C TYR A 268 -13.06 6.49 16.70
N PHE A 269 -13.53 7.73 16.57
CA PHE A 269 -12.80 8.75 15.82
C PHE A 269 -11.46 9.10 16.46
N ARG A 270 -11.41 9.28 17.79
CA ARG A 270 -10.14 9.55 18.50
C ARG A 270 -9.16 8.37 18.40
N GLN A 271 -9.67 7.14 18.49
CA GLN A 271 -8.84 5.94 18.35
C GLN A 271 -8.33 5.77 16.92
N TRP A 272 -9.18 6.02 15.92
CA TRP A 272 -8.80 6.02 14.53
C TRP A 272 -7.72 7.06 14.27
N GLU A 273 -7.93 8.32 14.67
CA GLU A 273 -6.95 9.40 14.51
C GLU A 273 -5.61 9.07 15.15
N HIS A 274 -5.64 8.47 16.35
CA HIS A 274 -4.43 8.06 17.05
C HIS A 274 -3.65 6.94 16.31
N CYS A 275 -4.36 5.93 15.78
CA CYS A 275 -3.73 4.82 15.07
C CYS A 275 -3.53 5.08 13.57
N ARG A 276 -4.06 6.18 13.04
CA ARG A 276 -4.20 6.47 11.60
C ARG A 276 -2.93 6.23 10.83
N ASP A 277 -1.83 6.89 11.22
CA ASP A 277 -0.57 6.84 10.47
C ASP A 277 0.04 5.44 10.51
N GLY A 278 -0.08 4.74 11.65
CA GLY A 278 0.35 3.36 11.78
C GLY A 278 -0.43 2.41 10.87
N LEU A 279 -1.75 2.59 10.78
CA LEU A 279 -2.63 1.77 9.93
C LEU A 279 -2.46 2.07 8.45
N ILE A 280 -2.21 3.32 8.08
CA ILE A 280 -1.84 3.68 6.71
C ILE A 280 -0.48 3.08 6.37
N TYR A 281 0.53 3.24 7.24
CA TYR A 281 1.85 2.64 7.04
C TYR A 281 1.79 1.13 6.90
N ARG A 282 0.95 0.46 7.70
CA ARG A 282 0.68 -0.98 7.62
C ARG A 282 0.28 -1.42 6.21
N ILE A 283 -0.48 -0.63 5.46
CA ILE A 283 -0.89 -1.01 4.09
C ILE A 283 0.08 -0.48 3.03
N SER A 284 0.67 0.69 3.27
CA SER A 284 1.59 1.34 2.34
C SER A 284 2.98 0.69 2.31
N SER A 285 3.34 -0.08 3.34
CA SER A 285 4.66 -0.72 3.44
C SER A 285 4.73 -2.00 2.62
N SER A 286 5.69 -2.07 1.71
CA SER A 286 6.00 -3.26 0.89
C SER A 286 6.38 -4.49 1.73
N THR A 287 6.91 -4.28 2.95
CA THR A 287 7.29 -5.36 3.88
C THR A 287 6.16 -5.84 4.78
N SER A 288 5.00 -5.19 4.73
CA SER A 288 3.86 -5.55 5.56
C SER A 288 3.19 -6.83 5.05
N ASN A 289 2.81 -7.72 5.96
CA ASN A 289 1.94 -8.86 5.68
C ASN A 289 0.47 -8.54 6.02
N ALA A 290 0.08 -7.28 5.95
CA ALA A 290 -1.27 -6.86 6.33
C ALA A 290 -2.35 -7.53 5.50
N THR A 291 -3.34 -8.07 6.19
CA THR A 291 -4.51 -8.72 5.61
C THR A 291 -5.79 -7.96 6.01
N PRO A 292 -6.88 -8.08 5.24
CA PRO A 292 -8.18 -7.58 5.59
C PRO A 292 -8.65 -8.18 6.92
N VAL A 293 -9.21 -7.33 7.76
CA VAL A 293 -9.59 -7.66 9.14
C VAL A 293 -11.11 -7.66 9.26
N HIS A 294 -11.66 -8.61 10.02
CA HIS A 294 -13.11 -8.70 10.23
C HIS A 294 -13.62 -7.52 11.07
N SER A 295 -14.86 -7.06 10.82
CA SER A 295 -15.46 -5.91 11.52
C SER A 295 -15.45 -6.02 13.06
N GLN A 296 -15.44 -7.24 13.61
CA GLN A 296 -15.33 -7.47 15.05
C GLN A 296 -13.97 -7.05 15.61
N VAL A 297 -12.87 -7.41 14.95
CA VAL A 297 -11.52 -7.05 15.37
C VAL A 297 -11.32 -5.53 15.24
N TRP A 298 -11.88 -4.92 14.19
CA TRP A 298 -11.93 -3.46 14.07
C TRP A 298 -12.66 -2.80 15.24
N ARG A 299 -13.81 -3.34 15.67
CA ARG A 299 -14.51 -2.82 16.85
C ARG A 299 -13.66 -2.91 18.10
N GLU A 300 -12.98 -4.03 18.32
CA GLU A 300 -12.13 -4.24 19.49
C GLU A 300 -10.99 -3.23 19.53
N LEU A 301 -10.29 -3.05 18.42
CA LEU A 301 -9.26 -2.02 18.27
C LEU A 301 -9.81 -0.61 18.55
N LEU A 302 -10.94 -0.25 17.92
CA LEU A 302 -11.54 1.08 18.06
C LEU A 302 -12.08 1.35 19.48
N THR A 303 -12.38 0.31 20.26
CA THR A 303 -12.77 0.41 21.68
C THR A 303 -11.61 0.33 22.67
N MET A 304 -10.38 0.13 22.19
CA MET A 304 -9.25 -0.15 23.07
C MET A 304 -9.01 1.01 24.06
N PRO A 305 -8.97 0.74 25.38
CA PRO A 305 -8.71 1.78 26.35
C PRO A 305 -7.23 2.17 26.33
N PHE A 306 -6.94 3.46 26.17
CA PHE A 306 -5.57 4.00 26.23
C PHE A 306 -4.93 4.02 27.63
N LYS A 307 -5.53 3.44 28.67
CA LYS A 307 -5.01 3.61 30.05
C LYS A 307 -3.85 2.66 30.34
N LYS A 308 -2.77 3.22 30.90
CA LYS A 308 -1.45 2.61 31.15
C LYS A 308 -1.42 1.53 32.26
N GLU A 309 -2.53 1.24 32.96
CA GLU A 309 -2.48 0.54 34.26
C GLU A 309 -3.49 -0.61 34.45
N SER A 310 -3.82 -1.40 33.42
CA SER A 310 -4.62 -2.62 33.67
C SER A 310 -4.11 -3.84 32.92
N THR A 311 -4.13 -5.00 33.56
CA THR A 311 -3.84 -6.32 32.98
C THR A 311 -4.68 -6.69 31.74
N LYS A 312 -5.70 -5.89 31.37
CA LYS A 312 -6.42 -6.01 30.09
C LYS A 312 -5.68 -5.39 28.90
N THR A 313 -4.64 -4.60 29.13
CA THR A 313 -3.82 -3.99 28.07
C THR A 313 -3.07 -5.02 27.25
N THR A 314 -2.72 -6.19 27.81
CA THR A 314 -1.99 -7.24 27.09
C THR A 314 -2.78 -7.76 25.89
N LYS A 315 -4.05 -8.14 26.07
CA LYS A 315 -4.87 -8.66 24.96
C LYS A 315 -5.11 -7.64 23.85
N ALA A 316 -5.33 -6.38 24.21
CA ALA A 316 -5.60 -5.34 23.23
C ALA A 316 -4.32 -4.94 22.47
N HIS A 317 -3.19 -4.93 23.18
CA HIS A 317 -1.88 -4.80 22.59
C HIS A 317 -1.55 -5.99 21.66
N ASP A 318 -1.91 -7.22 22.03
CA ASP A 318 -1.73 -8.40 21.20
C ASP A 318 -2.55 -8.30 19.91
N ILE A 319 -3.82 -7.88 19.98
CA ILE A 319 -4.66 -7.64 18.78
C ILE A 319 -4.02 -6.59 17.87
N MET A 320 -3.50 -5.50 18.45
CA MET A 320 -2.85 -4.45 17.68
C MET A 320 -1.53 -4.92 17.06
N LEU A 321 -0.70 -5.66 17.79
CA LEU A 321 0.53 -6.25 17.27
C LEU A 321 0.24 -7.24 16.15
N GLU A 322 -0.75 -8.12 16.34
CA GLU A 322 -1.20 -9.07 15.33
C GLU A 322 -1.68 -8.33 14.07
N MET A 323 -2.50 -7.29 14.25
CA MET A 323 -3.02 -6.52 13.15
C MET A 323 -1.92 -5.78 12.40
N MET A 324 -1.03 -5.09 13.10
CA MET A 324 0.10 -4.36 12.53
C MET A 324 1.14 -5.30 11.91
N GLY A 325 1.17 -6.57 12.33
CA GLY A 325 1.99 -7.64 11.77
C GLY A 325 3.48 -7.31 11.77
N THR A 326 4.15 -7.64 10.68
CA THR A 326 5.60 -7.40 10.49
C THR A 326 5.96 -5.92 10.32
N ALA A 327 4.97 -5.03 10.13
CA ALA A 327 5.25 -3.62 9.83
C ALA A 327 5.99 -2.92 11.00
N LEU A 328 5.69 -3.28 12.25
CA LEU A 328 6.33 -2.69 13.44
C LEU A 328 7.69 -3.31 13.76
N GLN A 329 7.93 -4.55 13.35
CA GLN A 329 9.20 -5.25 13.64
C GLN A 329 10.37 -4.71 12.80
N VAL A 330 10.08 -4.19 11.60
CA VAL A 330 11.11 -3.74 10.65
C VAL A 330 11.65 -2.34 10.98
N SER A 331 10.89 -1.51 11.71
CA SER A 331 11.29 -0.12 11.96
C SER A 331 12.25 0.04 13.14
N GLY A 332 12.47 -1.00 13.96
CA GLY A 332 13.35 -0.93 15.14
C GLY A 332 12.94 0.13 16.17
N THR A 333 11.76 0.72 15.99
CA THR A 333 11.21 1.77 16.84
C THR A 333 10.14 1.15 17.73
N GLU A 334 10.37 1.18 19.04
CA GLU A 334 9.29 1.00 20.00
C GLU A 334 8.22 2.03 19.68
N THR A 335 7.08 1.58 19.16
CA THR A 335 5.99 2.47 18.79
C THR A 335 5.36 2.94 20.10
N ILE A 336 5.86 4.06 20.62
CA ILE A 336 5.27 4.68 21.80
C ILE A 336 3.91 5.25 21.36
N LEU A 337 2.87 4.45 21.54
CA LEU A 337 1.48 4.89 21.40
C LEU A 337 1.23 5.94 22.48
N ARG A 338 1.35 7.20 22.07
CA ARG A 338 1.03 8.35 22.92
C ARG A 338 -0.46 8.34 23.21
N VAL A 339 -0.83 7.85 24.38
CA VAL A 339 -2.17 8.01 24.96
C VAL A 339 -2.61 9.46 24.77
N PRO A 340 -3.65 9.74 23.95
CA PRO A 340 -4.13 11.10 23.79
C PRO A 340 -4.58 11.62 25.15
N LEU A 341 -4.15 12.84 25.51
CA LEU A 341 -4.60 13.56 26.70
C LEU A 341 -6.00 14.14 26.44
N ALA A 342 -6.95 13.27 26.13
CA ALA A 342 -8.27 13.65 25.68
C ALA A 342 -9.23 13.72 26.88
N THR A 343 -9.77 14.90 27.16
CA THR A 343 -10.97 15.08 27.98
C THR A 343 -12.08 14.25 27.34
N GLN A 344 -12.49 13.15 27.98
CA GLN A 344 -13.35 12.11 27.41
C GLN A 344 -14.80 12.57 27.15
N ASP A 345 -15.19 13.75 27.64
CA ASP A 345 -16.60 14.14 27.74
C ASP A 345 -17.09 15.04 26.59
N GLN A 346 -16.21 15.51 25.70
CA GLN A 346 -16.63 16.35 24.58
C GLN A 346 -16.95 15.51 23.32
N PRO A 347 -18.04 15.84 22.60
CA PRO A 347 -18.33 15.23 21.31
C PRO A 347 -17.16 15.49 20.34
N PHE A 348 -16.91 14.54 19.44
CA PHE A 348 -15.87 14.71 18.43
C PHE A 348 -16.30 15.73 17.39
N ASP A 349 -15.35 16.57 16.96
CA ASP A 349 -15.59 17.62 15.99
C ASP A 349 -16.21 17.04 14.70
N ILE A 350 -17.31 17.66 14.24
CA ILE A 350 -18.11 17.13 13.13
C ILE A 350 -17.34 17.26 11.81
N GLU A 351 -16.69 18.39 11.57
CA GLU A 351 -15.94 18.64 10.34
C GLU A 351 -14.78 17.65 10.22
N ARG A 352 -13.99 17.51 11.30
CA ARG A 352 -12.91 16.52 11.38
C ARG A 352 -13.43 15.09 11.23
N GLY A 353 -14.55 14.76 11.86
CA GLY A 353 -15.17 13.45 11.74
C GLY A 353 -15.58 13.14 10.30
N CYS A 354 -16.24 14.07 9.63
CA CYS A 354 -16.58 13.96 8.20
C CYS A 354 -15.33 13.78 7.33
N TYR A 355 -14.26 14.53 7.60
CA TYR A 355 -12.99 14.36 6.89
C TYR A 355 -12.39 12.96 7.08
N LEU A 356 -12.37 12.44 8.31
CA LEU A 356 -11.87 11.09 8.60
C LEU A 356 -12.74 10.00 7.96
N VAL A 357 -14.06 10.16 7.93
CA VAL A 357 -14.96 9.27 7.18
C VAL A 357 -14.64 9.32 5.68
N TRP A 358 -14.36 10.50 5.13
CA TRP A 358 -14.07 10.66 3.69
C TRP A 358 -12.78 9.97 3.33
N GLU A 359 -11.74 10.18 4.13
CA GLU A 359 -10.46 9.51 3.97
C GLU A 359 -10.60 7.99 4.05
N LEU A 360 -11.36 7.46 5.02
CA LEU A 360 -11.64 6.03 5.11
C LEU A 360 -12.40 5.51 3.88
N CYS A 361 -13.30 6.31 3.30
CA CYS A 361 -13.96 5.95 2.03
C CYS A 361 -12.93 5.83 0.91
N GLU A 362 -12.07 6.83 0.74
CA GLU A 362 -11.03 6.86 -0.28
C GLU A 362 -10.04 5.71 -0.12
N LEU A 363 -9.52 5.50 1.10
CA LEU A 363 -8.57 4.44 1.41
C LEU A 363 -9.14 3.05 1.09
N ASN A 364 -10.36 2.76 1.57
CA ASN A 364 -11.00 1.48 1.28
C ASN A 364 -11.32 1.33 -0.21
N PHE A 365 -11.88 2.35 -0.87
CA PHE A 365 -12.19 2.29 -2.31
C PHE A 365 -10.95 2.02 -3.16
N ARG A 366 -9.84 2.75 -2.92
CA ARG A 366 -8.57 2.58 -3.64
C ARG A 366 -8.02 1.17 -3.50
N LEU A 367 -8.03 0.64 -2.27
CA LEU A 367 -7.55 -0.70 -1.97
C LEU A 367 -8.47 -1.79 -2.51
N GLU A 368 -9.78 -1.61 -2.44
CA GLU A 368 -10.77 -2.54 -2.96
C GLU A 368 -10.71 -2.62 -4.48
N LEU A 369 -10.52 -1.49 -5.17
CA LEU A 369 -10.31 -1.46 -6.61
C LEU A 369 -9.04 -2.20 -7.01
N LEU A 370 -7.92 -1.96 -6.31
CA LEU A 370 -6.66 -2.66 -6.54
C LEU A 370 -6.79 -4.16 -6.22
N GLY A 371 -7.51 -4.49 -5.15
CA GLY A 371 -7.99 -5.81 -4.74
C GLY A 371 -8.67 -6.57 -5.86
N LEU A 372 -9.76 -5.99 -6.35
CA LEU A 372 -10.61 -6.54 -7.40
C LEU A 372 -9.85 -6.69 -8.71
N ASP A 373 -9.06 -5.68 -9.09
CA ASP A 373 -8.29 -5.70 -10.33
C ASP A 373 -7.32 -6.88 -10.39
N ALA A 374 -6.54 -7.06 -9.31
CA ALA A 374 -5.59 -8.15 -9.24
C ALA A 374 -6.28 -9.52 -9.16
N TYR A 375 -7.46 -9.60 -8.54
CA TYR A 375 -8.25 -10.84 -8.51
C TYR A 375 -8.71 -11.26 -9.91
N LEU A 376 -9.23 -10.30 -10.68
CA LEU A 376 -9.81 -10.57 -12.01
C LEU A 376 -8.76 -10.72 -13.11
N THR A 377 -7.61 -10.06 -13.00
CA THR A 377 -6.54 -10.16 -14.01
C THR A 377 -5.64 -11.38 -13.83
N ARG A 378 -5.51 -11.88 -12.60
CA ARG A 378 -4.77 -13.12 -12.30
C ARG A 378 -5.39 -14.35 -12.94
N SER A 379 -6.72 -14.41 -12.98
CA SER A 379 -7.46 -15.55 -13.57
C SER A 379 -7.13 -15.73 -15.05
N ALA A 380 -6.83 -14.65 -15.78
CA ALA A 380 -6.47 -14.69 -17.19
C ALA A 380 -4.99 -15.04 -17.48
N HIS A 381 -4.08 -14.86 -16.52
CA HIS A 381 -2.63 -14.97 -16.76
C HIS A 381 -2.04 -16.17 -16.00
N THR A 382 -1.81 -17.28 -16.70
CA THR A 382 -1.24 -18.52 -16.16
C THR A 382 0.30 -18.59 -16.24
N SER A 383 0.98 -17.51 -16.61
CA SER A 383 2.43 -17.47 -16.83
C SER A 383 3.21 -17.23 -15.54
N THR A 384 4.20 -18.07 -15.26
CA THR A 384 4.94 -18.16 -13.99
C THR A 384 6.12 -17.20 -13.84
N GLN A 385 6.45 -16.33 -14.81
CA GLN A 385 7.72 -15.58 -14.78
C GLN A 385 7.62 -14.05 -14.95
N ASP A 386 6.51 -13.50 -15.48
CA ASP A 386 6.32 -12.05 -15.70
C ASP A 386 5.29 -11.38 -14.74
N ASP A 387 4.90 -12.06 -13.65
CA ASP A 387 3.80 -11.60 -12.78
C ASP A 387 4.11 -10.27 -12.03
N ALA A 388 5.37 -10.02 -11.65
CA ALA A 388 5.72 -8.84 -10.85
C ALA A 388 5.62 -7.54 -11.65
N ASP A 389 6.19 -7.51 -12.86
CA ASP A 389 6.17 -6.33 -13.73
C ASP A 389 4.76 -6.04 -14.24
N PHE A 390 4.01 -7.09 -14.63
CA PHE A 390 2.61 -6.94 -15.00
C PHE A 390 1.78 -6.37 -13.84
N ARG A 391 1.95 -6.90 -12.62
CA ARG A 391 1.25 -6.39 -11.44
C ARG A 391 1.62 -4.96 -11.10
N LEU A 392 2.90 -4.59 -11.22
CA LEU A 392 3.37 -3.22 -11.04
C LEU A 392 2.75 -2.29 -12.10
N GLN A 393 2.70 -2.72 -13.36
CA GLN A 393 2.08 -1.95 -14.44
C GLN A 393 0.58 -1.75 -14.20
N ARG A 394 -0.15 -2.81 -13.80
CA ARG A 394 -1.57 -2.75 -13.42
C ARG A 394 -1.78 -1.79 -12.26
N GLN A 395 -0.99 -1.95 -11.19
CA GLN A 395 -1.04 -1.06 -10.04
C GLN A 395 -0.81 0.41 -10.45
N ASN A 396 0.24 0.71 -11.23
CA ASN A 396 0.50 2.06 -11.73
C ASN A 396 -0.66 2.61 -12.58
N THR A 397 -1.32 1.76 -13.35
CA THR A 397 -2.48 2.15 -14.17
C THR A 397 -3.66 2.54 -13.29
N ILE A 398 -3.89 1.82 -12.21
CA ILE A 398 -4.94 2.13 -11.22
C ILE A 398 -4.59 3.41 -10.46
N LEU A 399 -3.33 3.57 -10.04
CA LEU A 399 -2.90 4.74 -9.28
C LEU A 399 -3.08 6.05 -10.04
N LYS A 400 -2.95 6.04 -11.37
CA LYS A 400 -3.26 7.19 -12.24
C LYS A 400 -4.71 7.69 -12.17
N LEU A 401 -5.64 6.91 -11.60
CA LEU A 401 -7.00 7.37 -11.32
C LEU A 401 -7.06 8.38 -10.17
N PHE A 402 -6.06 8.35 -9.31
CA PHE A 402 -6.04 9.10 -8.08
C PHE A 402 -5.08 10.27 -8.18
N PRO A 403 -5.39 11.38 -7.49
CA PRO A 403 -4.41 12.45 -7.36
C PRO A 403 -3.12 11.93 -6.75
N GLU A 404 -1.99 12.46 -7.21
CA GLU A 404 -0.63 12.13 -6.76
C GLU A 404 -0.20 10.68 -7.02
N GLU A 405 -0.96 9.93 -7.83
CA GLU A 405 -0.67 8.53 -8.15
C GLU A 405 -0.44 7.66 -6.90
N SER A 406 -1.19 7.94 -5.82
CA SER A 406 -0.98 7.34 -4.49
C SER A 406 -2.23 6.63 -3.99
N ILE A 407 -2.05 5.59 -3.16
CA ILE A 407 -3.16 4.93 -2.46
C ILE A 407 -3.64 5.75 -1.26
N VAL A 408 -2.78 6.62 -0.73
CA VAL A 408 -3.10 7.49 0.40
C VAL A 408 -3.65 8.80 -0.15
N PRO A 409 -4.89 9.20 0.21
CA PRO A 409 -5.43 10.48 -0.21
C PRO A 409 -4.65 11.62 0.44
N SER A 410 -4.32 12.64 -0.34
CA SER A 410 -3.67 13.85 0.14
C SER A 410 -4.66 14.92 0.58
N THR A 411 -4.25 15.71 1.56
CA THR A 411 -5.01 16.85 2.08
C THR A 411 -5.07 18.00 1.08
N GLY A 412 -4.08 18.16 0.20
CA GLY A 412 -3.97 19.33 -0.69
C GLY A 412 -4.64 19.19 -2.05
N SER A 413 -4.85 17.97 -2.53
CA SER A 413 -5.24 17.76 -3.92
C SER A 413 -6.76 17.80 -4.14
N CYS A 414 -7.23 18.75 -4.96
CA CYS A 414 -8.65 18.95 -5.30
C CYS A 414 -8.95 18.82 -6.81
N GLY A 415 -7.93 18.54 -7.64
CA GLY A 415 -8.02 18.75 -9.10
C GLY A 415 -8.68 17.64 -9.92
N CYS A 416 -8.42 16.36 -9.65
CA CYS A 416 -8.79 15.29 -10.58
C CYS A 416 -9.27 14.05 -9.84
N SER A 417 -10.58 13.95 -9.56
CA SER A 417 -11.15 12.78 -8.88
C SER A 417 -12.50 12.39 -9.47
N LEU A 418 -12.94 11.17 -9.17
CA LEU A 418 -14.30 10.69 -9.47
C LEU A 418 -15.38 11.58 -8.84
N ALA A 419 -15.05 12.26 -7.73
CA ALA A 419 -15.96 13.16 -7.04
C ALA A 419 -15.82 14.63 -7.48
N SER A 420 -14.99 14.94 -8.49
CA SER A 420 -14.82 16.32 -8.97
C SER A 420 -16.15 16.90 -9.44
N SER A 421 -16.43 18.16 -9.05
CA SER A 421 -17.57 18.93 -9.54
C SER A 421 -17.40 19.36 -10.99
N VAL A 422 -16.15 19.44 -11.47
CA VAL A 422 -15.79 19.77 -12.85
C VAL A 422 -15.89 18.52 -13.71
N TRP A 423 -16.79 18.55 -14.69
CA TRP A 423 -17.06 17.39 -15.55
C TRP A 423 -15.83 16.93 -16.33
N GLN A 424 -15.00 17.85 -16.80
CA GLN A 424 -13.82 17.55 -17.61
C GLN A 424 -12.83 16.67 -16.84
N ASP A 425 -12.54 17.04 -15.59
CA ASP A 425 -11.64 16.30 -14.71
C ASP A 425 -12.23 14.93 -14.36
N ARG A 426 -13.52 14.91 -13.99
CA ARG A 426 -14.25 13.66 -13.71
C ARG A 426 -14.30 12.73 -14.92
N CYS A 427 -14.51 13.27 -16.12
CA CYS A 427 -14.60 12.51 -17.38
C CYS A 427 -13.27 11.84 -17.73
N ALA A 428 -12.13 12.51 -17.51
CA ALA A 428 -10.81 11.92 -17.72
C ALA A 428 -10.61 10.69 -16.81
N VAL A 429 -10.93 10.84 -15.51
CA VAL A 429 -10.84 9.74 -14.54
C VAL A 429 -11.81 8.60 -14.89
N LEU A 430 -13.05 8.90 -15.29
CA LEU A 430 -14.02 7.89 -15.70
C LEU A 430 -13.59 7.10 -16.95
N LYS A 431 -12.92 7.75 -17.91
CA LYS A 431 -12.35 7.05 -19.08
C LYS A 431 -11.26 6.08 -18.65
N ALA A 432 -10.35 6.50 -17.77
CA ALA A 432 -9.32 5.64 -17.25
C ALA A 432 -9.92 4.48 -16.42
N PHE A 433 -10.92 4.76 -15.58
CA PHE A 433 -11.63 3.77 -14.78
C PHE A 433 -12.29 2.72 -15.68
N ARG A 434 -13.00 3.15 -16.73
CA ARG A 434 -13.56 2.26 -17.74
C ARG A 434 -12.51 1.39 -18.41
N ASN A 435 -11.35 1.95 -18.79
CA ASN A 435 -10.29 1.20 -19.46
C ASN A 435 -9.69 0.11 -18.57
N ILE A 436 -9.66 0.33 -17.24
CA ILE A 436 -9.24 -0.69 -16.27
C ILE A 436 -10.24 -1.84 -16.25
N MET A 437 -11.55 -1.52 -16.15
CA MET A 437 -12.61 -2.51 -16.10
C MET A 437 -12.77 -3.31 -17.40
N GLN A 438 -12.45 -2.71 -18.55
CA GLN A 438 -12.45 -3.41 -19.85
C GLN A 438 -11.44 -4.55 -19.93
N GLN A 439 -10.42 -4.55 -19.08
CA GLN A 439 -9.38 -5.58 -19.03
C GLN A 439 -9.69 -6.68 -18.02
N TRP A 440 -10.84 -6.62 -17.34
CA TRP A 440 -11.28 -7.67 -16.44
C TRP A 440 -11.90 -8.84 -17.21
N ASP A 441 -11.85 -10.04 -16.61
CA ASP A 441 -12.54 -11.25 -17.10
C ASP A 441 -14.08 -11.18 -16.99
N VAL A 442 -14.60 -10.00 -16.63
CA VAL A 442 -16.03 -9.70 -16.57
C VAL A 442 -16.36 -8.73 -17.71
N PRO A 443 -17.18 -9.13 -18.68
CA PRO A 443 -17.55 -8.25 -19.77
C PRO A 443 -18.23 -6.98 -19.25
N LEU A 444 -17.71 -5.84 -19.70
CA LEU A 444 -18.30 -4.54 -19.37
C LEU A 444 -19.73 -4.44 -19.92
N ALA A 445 -20.66 -3.95 -19.10
CA ALA A 445 -22.04 -3.68 -19.49
C ALA A 445 -22.11 -2.77 -20.74
N VAL A 446 -23.11 -2.99 -21.60
CA VAL A 446 -23.25 -2.27 -22.87
C VAL A 446 -23.39 -0.76 -22.64
N GLU A 447 -24.14 -0.38 -21.61
CA GLU A 447 -24.36 1.00 -21.21
C GLU A 447 -23.06 1.68 -20.75
N ALA A 448 -22.16 0.92 -20.10
CA ALA A 448 -20.87 1.42 -19.64
C ALA A 448 -19.84 1.60 -20.79
N LYS A 449 -20.09 0.99 -21.96
CA LYS A 449 -19.28 1.19 -23.18
C LYS A 449 -19.63 2.46 -23.95
N GLY A 450 -20.68 3.18 -23.54
CA GLY A 450 -21.13 4.40 -24.20
C GLY A 450 -20.08 5.53 -24.24
N LEU A 451 -20.35 6.57 -25.03
CA LEU A 451 -19.42 7.69 -25.22
C LEU A 451 -19.38 8.61 -24.00
N LEU A 452 -18.19 8.77 -23.41
CA LEU A 452 -17.88 9.81 -22.42
C LEU A 452 -17.44 11.09 -23.15
N GLY A 453 -18.42 11.93 -23.46
CA GLY A 453 -18.22 13.19 -24.19
C GLY A 453 -17.63 14.32 -23.32
N PRO A 454 -17.13 15.40 -23.96
CA PRO A 454 -16.55 16.55 -23.26
C PRO A 454 -17.59 17.41 -22.52
N SER A 455 -18.88 17.26 -22.86
CA SER A 455 -19.98 17.87 -22.12
C SER A 455 -20.68 16.80 -21.28
N GLY A 456 -20.93 17.09 -20.00
CA GLY A 456 -21.62 16.22 -19.03
C GLY A 456 -23.10 16.05 -19.32
N ARG A 457 -23.44 15.69 -20.57
CA ARG A 457 -24.80 15.47 -21.03
C ARG A 457 -25.38 14.23 -20.35
N LYS A 458 -26.71 14.11 -20.39
CA LYS A 458 -27.48 12.98 -19.86
C LYS A 458 -26.91 11.61 -20.27
N VAL A 459 -26.36 11.49 -21.49
CA VAL A 459 -25.73 10.25 -21.98
C VAL A 459 -24.49 9.90 -21.16
N SER A 460 -23.58 10.84 -20.93
CA SER A 460 -22.36 10.58 -20.16
C SER A 460 -22.66 10.22 -18.70
N LEU A 461 -23.69 10.83 -18.12
CA LEU A 461 -24.16 10.47 -16.77
C LEU A 461 -24.70 9.03 -16.73
N LYS A 462 -25.44 8.59 -17.74
CA LYS A 462 -25.88 7.18 -17.85
C LYS A 462 -24.68 6.22 -17.89
N VAL A 463 -23.62 6.57 -18.63
CA VAL A 463 -22.38 5.79 -18.67
C VAL A 463 -21.71 5.75 -17.30
N GLU A 464 -21.59 6.89 -16.60
CA GLU A 464 -21.04 6.96 -15.25
C GLU A 464 -21.81 6.06 -14.27
N LYS A 465 -23.14 6.11 -14.29
CA LYS A 465 -24.00 5.24 -13.47
C LYS A 465 -23.78 3.76 -13.79
N ALA A 466 -23.70 3.41 -15.07
CA ALA A 466 -23.46 2.03 -15.50
C ALA A 466 -22.07 1.53 -15.07
N LEU A 467 -21.04 2.38 -15.10
CA LEU A 467 -19.71 2.05 -14.58
C LEU A 467 -19.73 1.79 -13.08
N ALA A 468 -20.39 2.65 -12.30
CA ALA A 468 -20.52 2.49 -10.85
C ALA A 468 -21.28 1.21 -10.49
N ALA A 469 -22.40 0.93 -11.16
CA ALA A 469 -23.18 -0.30 -10.95
C ALA A 469 -22.38 -1.55 -11.34
N HIS A 470 -21.67 -1.51 -12.47
CA HIS A 470 -20.83 -2.62 -12.90
C HIS A 470 -19.68 -2.88 -11.91
N TYR A 471 -19.06 -1.83 -11.36
CA TYR A 471 -18.05 -1.96 -10.31
C TYR A 471 -18.63 -2.61 -9.06
N ALA A 472 -19.76 -2.08 -8.57
CA ALA A 472 -20.41 -2.56 -7.37
C ALA A 472 -20.81 -4.03 -7.46
N GLN A 473 -21.44 -4.42 -8.58
CA GLN A 473 -21.82 -5.81 -8.84
C GLN A 473 -20.59 -6.72 -8.93
N THR A 474 -19.58 -6.32 -9.70
CA THR A 474 -18.38 -7.15 -9.93
C THR A 474 -17.59 -7.35 -8.65
N PHE A 475 -17.47 -6.31 -7.83
CA PHE A 475 -16.88 -6.42 -6.49
C PHE A 475 -17.68 -7.37 -5.61
N PHE A 476 -19.01 -7.19 -5.55
CA PHE A 476 -19.87 -8.08 -4.77
C PHE A 476 -19.73 -9.52 -5.22
N ASP A 477 -19.75 -9.80 -6.52
CA ASP A 477 -19.60 -11.14 -7.08
C ASP A 477 -18.28 -11.80 -6.65
N CYS A 478 -17.19 -11.05 -6.53
CA CYS A 478 -15.89 -11.57 -6.11
C CYS A 478 -15.77 -11.72 -4.57
N PHE A 479 -16.21 -10.71 -3.81
CA PHE A 479 -15.92 -10.61 -2.38
C PHE A 479 -17.13 -10.91 -1.45
N GLY A 480 -18.34 -10.97 -1.98
CA GLY A 480 -19.55 -11.29 -1.21
C GLY A 480 -20.01 -10.20 -0.24
N ARG A 481 -19.54 -8.97 -0.42
CA ARG A 481 -19.99 -7.78 0.31
C ARG A 481 -20.05 -6.57 -0.63
N PRO A 482 -20.90 -5.57 -0.36
CA PRO A 482 -20.88 -4.33 -1.14
C PRO A 482 -19.51 -3.64 -0.97
N PRO A 483 -18.98 -3.00 -2.03
CA PRO A 483 -17.79 -2.17 -1.91
C PRO A 483 -18.09 -0.86 -1.19
N VAL A 484 -17.01 -0.25 -0.71
CA VAL A 484 -16.99 1.14 -0.30
C VAL A 484 -16.91 2.01 -1.56
N LEU A 485 -17.87 2.93 -1.69
CA LEU A 485 -17.94 3.84 -2.83
C LEU A 485 -17.27 5.19 -2.49
N PRO A 486 -16.60 5.85 -3.46
CA PRO A 486 -16.01 7.16 -3.26
C PRO A 486 -17.07 8.21 -2.93
N ARG A 487 -16.68 9.21 -2.14
CA ARG A 487 -17.56 10.25 -1.61
C ARG A 487 -17.09 11.64 -2.02
N ILE A 488 -18.03 12.58 -2.06
CA ILE A 488 -17.69 13.99 -2.22
C ILE A 488 -16.91 14.42 -0.99
N ARG A 489 -15.72 14.98 -1.22
CA ARG A 489 -14.88 15.51 -0.15
C ARG A 489 -15.64 16.65 0.55
N PRO A 490 -15.73 16.65 1.89
CA PRO A 490 -16.30 17.79 2.59
C PRO A 490 -15.46 19.03 2.27
N SER A 491 -16.10 20.11 1.84
CA SER A 491 -15.43 21.40 1.63
C SER A 491 -14.84 21.82 2.97
N HIS A 492 -13.51 21.91 3.05
CA HIS A 492 -12.90 22.65 4.15
C HIS A 492 -13.36 24.10 3.97
N GLN A 493 -14.13 24.62 4.93
CA GLN A 493 -14.02 26.05 5.17
C GLN A 493 -12.57 26.20 5.65
N GLN A 494 -11.72 26.80 4.81
CA GLN A 494 -10.41 27.22 5.26
C GLN A 494 -10.65 28.15 6.45
N ILE A 495 -10.29 27.68 7.65
CA ILE A 495 -10.17 28.51 8.85
C ILE A 495 -8.90 29.35 8.70
#